data_AF-A0A522A3W9-F1
#
_entry.id   AF-A0A522A3W9-F1
#
_cell.length_a   1.000
_cell.length_b   1.000
_cell.length_c   1.000
_cell.angle_alpha   90.00
_cell.angle_beta   90.00
_cell.angle_gamma   90.00
#
_symmetry.space_group_name_H-M   'P 1'
#
loop_
_entity.id
_entity.type
_entity.pdbx_description
1 polymer ?
#
loop_
_entity_poly.entity_id
_entity_poly.type
_entity_poly.pdbx_seq_one_letter_code
_entity_poly.pdbx_strand_id
1 'polypeptide(L)'
;AAFKGRTIHSFHTEGAGGGHAPDIMKVVGELNVLPSSTNPTRPFTVNTIDEHLDMLMVCHHLDASIAEDLAFAESRIRRETIAAEDILHDLGAISMFSSDSQAMGRVGEVIMRTWQTAHKMKAQRGKLPGDTDRHDNARVKRYVAKYTINPALAHGVAHEVGSIEEGKWADLVLWKPGFFGVKPSLILKGGFIAAAAMGDPNASIPTPQPVHYRPMFGAFGGALSRSSLTFMSQAAISAGLHQQYGLKKQIVGVKGCRTVKKTDMVHNAYMPVMEIDAQTYQVRADGQLLTCEPATSLPMAQRYFLF
;
A
#
# COMPACT_ATOMS: atom_id res chain seq x y z
N ALA A 1 0.75 6.63 -25.74
CA ALA A 1 1.00 5.88 -26.99
C ALA A 1 1.46 4.42 -26.76
N ALA A 2 2.47 4.14 -25.92
CA ALA A 2 3.05 2.78 -25.80
C ALA A 2 2.13 1.72 -25.14
N PHE A 3 1.32 2.08 -24.15
CA PHE A 3 0.43 1.11 -23.49
C PHE A 3 -0.65 0.54 -24.43
N LYS A 4 -1.11 1.31 -25.42
CA LYS A 4 -2.14 0.90 -26.39
C LYS A 4 -3.39 0.32 -25.70
N GLY A 5 -3.85 0.95 -24.61
CA GLY A 5 -5.03 0.53 -23.82
C GLY A 5 -4.87 -0.78 -23.05
N ARG A 6 -3.68 -1.41 -23.06
CA ARG A 6 -3.42 -2.66 -22.34
C ARG A 6 -3.32 -2.40 -20.85
N THR A 7 -3.89 -3.31 -20.05
CA THR A 7 -3.83 -3.22 -18.59
C THR A 7 -2.40 -3.21 -18.09
N ILE A 8 -2.10 -2.27 -17.21
CA ILE A 8 -0.80 -2.12 -16.54
C ILE A 8 -1.01 -1.60 -15.11
N HIS A 9 -0.18 -2.05 -14.18
CA HIS A 9 -0.08 -1.51 -12.83
C HIS A 9 1.08 -0.51 -12.80
N SER A 10 0.80 0.74 -12.43
CA SER A 10 1.83 1.74 -12.16
C SER A 10 2.22 1.74 -10.68
N PHE A 11 3.49 1.43 -10.39
CA PHE A 11 4.05 1.62 -9.05
C PHE A 11 4.28 3.10 -8.74
N HIS A 12 4.30 3.43 -7.43
CA HIS A 12 4.61 4.76 -6.87
C HIS A 12 4.15 5.90 -7.78
N THR A 13 2.85 5.92 -8.08
CA THR A 13 2.28 6.67 -9.21
C THR A 13 2.41 8.18 -9.04
N GLU A 14 2.64 8.66 -7.82
CA GLU A 14 2.97 10.07 -7.57
C GLU A 14 4.31 10.49 -8.17
N GLY A 15 5.30 9.60 -8.19
CA GLY A 15 6.56 9.79 -8.91
C GLY A 15 7.82 9.96 -8.06
N ALA A 16 7.75 10.21 -6.75
CA ALA A 16 8.94 10.30 -5.89
C ALA A 16 9.74 8.99 -5.92
N GLY A 17 9.05 7.84 -5.82
CA GLY A 17 9.65 6.51 -5.98
C GLY A 17 10.19 6.23 -7.39
N GLY A 18 9.74 6.99 -8.40
CA GLY A 18 10.23 6.92 -9.78
C GLY A 18 9.12 7.11 -10.82
N GLY A 19 9.45 7.73 -11.94
CA GLY A 19 8.51 7.97 -13.03
C GLY A 19 8.92 9.16 -13.90
N HIS A 20 8.13 9.43 -14.94
CA HIS A 20 8.28 10.65 -15.73
C HIS A 20 8.13 11.89 -14.84
N ALA A 21 9.14 12.76 -14.82
CA ALA A 21 9.10 14.01 -14.08
C ALA A 21 8.51 15.13 -14.96
N PRO A 22 7.62 16.00 -14.43
CA PRO A 22 7.01 15.94 -13.10
C PRO A 22 5.66 15.18 -13.09
N ASP A 23 5.20 14.62 -14.21
CA ASP A 23 3.78 14.41 -14.48
C ASP A 23 3.31 12.96 -14.62
N ILE A 24 4.10 11.98 -14.17
CA ILE A 24 3.72 10.56 -14.16
C ILE A 24 2.35 10.32 -13.51
N MET A 25 1.98 11.12 -12.50
CA MET A 25 0.70 11.02 -11.79
C MET A 25 -0.53 11.18 -12.71
N LYS A 26 -0.39 11.76 -13.91
CA LYS A 26 -1.50 11.85 -14.89
C LYS A 26 -2.12 10.49 -15.22
N VAL A 27 -1.36 9.40 -15.13
CA VAL A 27 -1.86 8.04 -15.42
C VAL A 27 -2.97 7.59 -14.46
N VAL A 28 -3.20 8.28 -13.36
CA VAL A 28 -4.33 8.04 -12.44
C VAL A 28 -5.69 8.16 -13.14
N GLY A 29 -5.80 9.03 -14.15
CA GLY A 29 -7.02 9.22 -14.94
C GLY A 29 -7.28 8.15 -16.00
N GLU A 30 -6.33 7.24 -16.24
CA GLU A 30 -6.39 6.29 -17.35
C GLU A 30 -7.14 5.00 -16.99
N LEU A 31 -8.08 4.59 -17.84
CA LEU A 31 -8.91 3.40 -17.62
C LEU A 31 -8.12 2.09 -17.48
N ASN A 32 -7.04 1.95 -18.26
CA ASN A 32 -6.22 0.74 -18.31
C ASN A 32 -5.08 0.74 -17.28
N VAL A 33 -4.98 1.75 -16.42
CA VAL A 33 -3.93 1.85 -15.40
C VAL A 33 -4.51 1.52 -14.02
N LEU A 34 -3.79 0.69 -13.28
CA LEU A 34 -4.10 0.34 -11.89
C LEU A 34 -3.08 1.05 -10.99
N PRO A 35 -3.37 2.27 -10.50
CA PRO A 35 -2.38 3.08 -9.80
C PRO A 35 -2.20 2.65 -8.35
N SER A 36 -0.95 2.61 -7.91
CA SER A 36 -0.56 2.38 -6.52
C SER A 36 0.42 3.43 -6.02
N SER A 37 0.43 3.62 -4.70
CA SER A 37 1.44 4.40 -3.98
C SER A 37 2.32 3.51 -3.15
N THR A 38 3.58 3.90 -3.04
CA THR A 38 4.49 3.36 -2.02
C THR A 38 4.40 4.22 -0.77
N ASN A 39 4.88 3.71 0.36
CA ASN A 39 4.46 4.25 1.65
C ASN A 39 5.29 5.37 2.29
N PRO A 40 6.52 5.73 1.88
CA PRO A 40 7.25 6.80 2.55
C PRO A 40 6.67 8.20 2.37
N THR A 41 6.04 8.47 1.23
CA THR A 41 5.39 9.77 1.01
C THR A 41 4.10 9.91 1.83
N ARG A 42 3.68 8.88 2.59
CA ARG A 42 2.32 8.73 3.11
C ARG A 42 2.21 8.94 4.63
N PRO A 43 1.25 9.73 5.10
CA PRO A 43 0.75 10.92 4.41
C PRO A 43 1.85 11.97 4.26
N PHE A 44 1.55 13.07 3.57
CA PHE A 44 2.43 14.23 3.56
C PHE A 44 2.55 14.87 4.96
N THR A 45 3.76 14.92 5.49
CA THR A 45 4.13 15.48 6.80
C THR A 45 5.22 16.53 6.69
N VAL A 46 5.50 17.24 7.78
CA VAL A 46 6.52 18.29 7.81
C VAL A 46 7.93 17.79 7.49
N ASN A 47 8.23 16.52 7.78
CA ASN A 47 9.55 15.94 7.51
C ASN A 47 9.64 15.22 6.15
N THR A 48 8.54 15.12 5.41
CA THR A 48 8.49 14.28 4.20
C THR A 48 9.46 14.75 3.13
N ILE A 49 9.54 16.05 2.86
CA ILE A 49 10.39 16.58 1.78
C ILE A 49 11.86 16.40 2.11
N ASP A 50 12.29 16.85 3.30
CA ASP A 50 13.68 16.78 3.71
C ASP A 50 14.19 15.33 3.74
N GLU A 51 13.38 14.41 4.30
CA GLU A 51 13.70 12.97 4.29
C GLU A 51 13.87 12.43 2.87
N HIS A 52 12.98 12.79 1.94
CA HIS A 52 12.97 12.20 0.61
C HIS A 52 14.05 12.79 -0.30
N LEU A 53 14.37 14.07 -0.14
CA LEU A 53 15.45 14.71 -0.88
C LEU A 53 16.78 14.03 -0.54
N ASP A 54 17.10 13.91 0.75
CA ASP A 54 18.33 13.27 1.21
C ASP A 54 18.37 11.78 0.85
N MET A 55 17.25 11.07 1.05
CA MET A 55 17.13 9.66 0.63
C MET A 55 17.42 9.47 -0.86
N LEU A 56 16.86 10.34 -1.72
CA LEU A 56 17.07 10.24 -3.16
C LEU A 56 18.54 10.48 -3.53
N MET A 57 19.15 11.49 -2.92
CA MET A 57 20.56 11.84 -3.14
C MET A 57 21.48 10.69 -2.73
N VAL A 58 21.27 10.10 -1.56
CA VAL A 58 22.03 8.92 -1.10
C VAL A 58 21.83 7.74 -2.05
N CYS A 59 20.58 7.42 -2.42
CA CYS A 59 20.29 6.27 -3.27
C CYS A 59 20.87 6.37 -4.69
N HIS A 60 21.00 7.58 -5.23
CA HIS A 60 21.51 7.82 -6.57
C HIS A 60 22.96 8.31 -6.58
N HIS A 61 23.62 8.38 -5.41
CA HIS A 61 24.98 8.89 -5.25
C HIS A 61 25.17 10.29 -5.84
N LEU A 62 24.19 11.16 -5.61
CA LEU A 62 24.18 12.54 -6.07
C LEU A 62 24.98 13.44 -5.13
N ASP A 63 25.54 14.52 -5.67
CA ASP A 63 26.31 15.51 -4.91
C ASP A 63 25.55 16.85 -4.81
N ALA A 64 25.35 17.33 -3.58
CA ALA A 64 24.68 18.61 -3.31
C ALA A 64 25.43 19.83 -3.87
N SER A 65 26.71 19.67 -4.21
CA SER A 65 27.52 20.72 -4.83
C SER A 65 27.38 20.80 -6.35
N ILE A 66 26.73 19.82 -6.98
CA ILE A 66 26.50 19.76 -8.43
C ILE A 66 25.08 20.25 -8.73
N ALA A 67 24.94 21.31 -9.53
CA ALA A 67 23.66 21.95 -9.81
C ALA A 67 22.69 21.02 -10.56
N GLU A 68 23.20 20.20 -11.49
CA GLU A 68 22.42 19.22 -12.26
C GLU A 68 21.86 18.10 -11.38
N ASP A 69 22.60 17.69 -10.36
CA ASP A 69 22.19 16.68 -9.38
C ASP A 69 21.06 17.21 -8.49
N LEU A 70 21.18 18.46 -8.02
CA LEU A 70 20.10 19.14 -7.31
C LEU A 70 18.86 19.31 -8.19
N ALA A 71 19.03 19.75 -9.44
CA ALA A 71 17.91 19.91 -10.37
C ALA A 71 17.20 18.57 -10.65
N PHE A 72 17.95 17.47 -10.77
CA PHE A 72 17.38 16.14 -10.86
C PHE A 72 16.59 15.77 -9.59
N ALA A 73 17.16 16.00 -8.40
CA ALA A 73 16.51 15.69 -7.14
C ALA A 73 15.20 16.48 -6.95
N GLU A 74 15.22 17.79 -7.21
CA GLU A 74 14.05 18.68 -7.13
C GLU A 74 12.99 18.34 -8.18
N SER A 75 13.39 17.89 -9.37
CA SER A 75 12.44 17.44 -10.39
C SER A 75 11.65 16.20 -9.95
N ARG A 76 12.21 15.38 -9.04
CA ARG A 76 11.66 14.10 -8.60
C ARG A 76 10.94 14.17 -7.25
N ILE A 77 11.44 14.96 -6.29
CA ILE A 77 10.84 15.14 -4.97
C ILE A 77 10.08 16.46 -4.95
N ARG A 78 8.77 16.39 -5.19
CA ARG A 78 7.92 17.58 -5.36
C ARG A 78 6.85 17.62 -4.28
N ARG A 79 6.73 18.77 -3.61
CA ARG A 79 5.74 18.98 -2.54
C ARG A 79 4.32 18.88 -3.08
N GLU A 80 4.10 19.41 -4.26
CA GLU A 80 2.81 19.55 -4.92
C GLU A 80 2.20 18.19 -5.22
N THR A 81 2.96 17.28 -5.85
CA THR A 81 2.49 15.94 -6.19
C THR A 81 2.37 15.06 -4.93
N ILE A 82 3.28 15.15 -3.97
CA ILE A 82 3.17 14.44 -2.68
C ILE A 82 1.89 14.86 -1.92
N ALA A 83 1.56 16.15 -1.90
CA ALA A 83 0.33 16.67 -1.29
C ALA A 83 -0.93 16.23 -2.07
N ALA A 84 -0.90 16.27 -3.40
CA ALA A 84 -2.00 15.82 -4.25
C ALA A 84 -2.28 14.32 -4.10
N GLU A 85 -1.25 13.50 -3.91
CA GLU A 85 -1.35 12.05 -3.72
C GLU A 85 -2.24 11.69 -2.52
N ASP A 86 -2.18 12.47 -1.43
CA ASP A 86 -3.05 12.25 -0.26
C ASP A 86 -4.54 12.40 -0.62
N ILE A 87 -4.86 13.46 -1.37
CA ILE A 87 -6.24 13.77 -1.79
C ILE A 87 -6.72 12.78 -2.83
N LEU A 88 -5.88 12.39 -3.79
CA LEU A 88 -6.21 11.38 -4.79
C LEU A 88 -6.48 10.00 -4.16
N HIS A 89 -5.84 9.67 -3.04
CA HIS A 89 -6.22 8.51 -2.25
C HIS A 89 -7.62 8.66 -1.64
N ASP A 90 -7.92 9.80 -1.04
CA ASP A 90 -9.21 10.04 -0.37
C ASP A 90 -10.37 10.10 -1.35
N LEU A 91 -10.14 10.62 -2.57
CA LEU A 91 -11.10 10.63 -3.67
C LEU A 91 -11.28 9.25 -4.33
N GLY A 92 -10.37 8.31 -4.07
CA GLY A 92 -10.38 6.97 -4.67
C GLY A 92 -9.86 6.96 -6.11
N ALA A 93 -8.98 7.89 -6.46
CA ALA A 93 -8.28 7.92 -7.75
C ALA A 93 -7.04 7.01 -7.72
N ILE A 94 -6.32 6.95 -6.60
CA ILE A 94 -5.26 5.94 -6.40
C ILE A 94 -5.85 4.72 -5.71
N SER A 95 -5.59 3.53 -6.25
CA SER A 95 -6.36 2.32 -5.93
C SER A 95 -5.67 1.39 -4.94
N MET A 96 -4.36 1.50 -4.76
CA MET A 96 -3.59 0.56 -3.95
C MET A 96 -2.49 1.25 -3.13
N PHE A 97 -2.14 0.63 -2.00
CA PHE A 97 -0.92 0.90 -1.24
C PHE A 97 0.04 -0.28 -1.35
N SER A 98 1.33 0.00 -1.45
CA SER A 98 2.44 -0.96 -1.36
C SER A 98 3.55 -0.39 -0.48
N SER A 99 4.58 -1.19 -0.20
CA SER A 99 5.73 -0.77 0.61
C SER A 99 6.79 -0.08 -0.23
N ASP A 100 7.33 -0.79 -1.21
CA ASP A 100 8.67 -0.61 -1.83
C ASP A 100 9.82 -1.03 -0.90
N SER A 101 9.70 -2.24 -0.35
CA SER A 101 10.50 -2.69 0.80
C SER A 101 12.01 -2.50 0.60
N GLN A 102 12.61 -1.62 1.42
CA GLN A 102 14.03 -1.28 1.43
C GLN A 102 14.56 -0.65 0.13
N ALA A 103 13.66 -0.17 -0.74
CA ALA A 103 13.99 0.49 -2.00
C ALA A 103 13.14 1.76 -2.14
N MET A 104 13.29 2.70 -1.20
CA MET A 104 12.37 3.82 -0.98
C MET A 104 11.01 3.38 -0.41
N GLY A 105 11.03 2.49 0.59
CA GLY A 105 9.80 1.96 1.18
C GLY A 105 9.98 1.12 2.45
N ARG A 106 8.91 1.02 3.24
CA ARG A 106 8.93 0.42 4.59
C ARG A 106 7.99 -0.77 4.68
N VAL A 107 8.52 -1.99 4.73
CA VAL A 107 7.70 -3.23 4.65
C VAL A 107 6.64 -3.36 5.75
N GLY A 108 6.95 -2.92 6.97
CA GLY A 108 6.06 -3.03 8.13
C GLY A 108 4.96 -1.95 8.23
N GLU A 109 4.94 -0.97 7.32
CA GLU A 109 4.14 0.25 7.51
C GLU A 109 2.99 0.42 6.52
N VAL A 110 2.77 -0.51 5.58
CA VAL A 110 1.71 -0.38 4.54
C VAL A 110 0.33 -0.12 5.16
N ILE A 111 -0.07 -0.94 6.14
CA ILE A 111 -1.37 -0.82 6.80
C ILE A 111 -1.44 0.49 7.60
N MET A 112 -0.43 0.75 8.43
CA MET A 112 -0.38 1.93 9.29
C MET A 112 -0.46 3.24 8.49
N ARG A 113 0.33 3.34 7.41
CA ARG A 113 0.40 4.51 6.53
C ARG A 113 -0.90 4.75 5.79
N THR A 114 -1.59 3.66 5.38
CA THR A 114 -2.95 3.74 4.83
C THR A 114 -3.90 4.43 5.81
N TRP A 115 -3.89 4.03 7.09
CA TRP A 115 -4.79 4.60 8.09
C TRP A 115 -4.38 6.01 8.54
N GLN A 116 -3.09 6.33 8.57
CA GLN A 116 -2.60 7.69 8.81
C GLN A 116 -3.05 8.64 7.69
N THR A 117 -3.00 8.22 6.42
CA THR A 117 -3.55 9.01 5.30
C THR A 117 -5.06 9.19 5.43
N ALA A 118 -5.82 8.13 5.73
CA ALA A 118 -7.26 8.25 5.95
C ALA A 118 -7.60 9.24 7.09
N HIS A 119 -6.83 9.18 8.19
CA HIS A 119 -6.99 10.07 9.33
C HIS A 119 -6.72 11.54 8.95
N LYS A 120 -5.58 11.81 8.30
CA LYS A 120 -5.22 13.18 7.86
C LYS A 120 -6.29 13.74 6.93
N MET A 121 -6.76 12.93 5.98
CA MET A 121 -7.77 13.36 5.01
C MET A 121 -9.12 13.60 5.68
N LYS A 122 -9.52 12.81 6.67
CA LYS A 122 -10.69 13.15 7.50
C LYS A 122 -10.52 14.48 8.22
N ALA A 123 -9.36 14.71 8.85
CA ALA A 123 -9.10 15.92 9.62
C ALA A 123 -9.15 17.19 8.76
N GLN A 124 -8.66 17.13 7.52
CA GLN A 124 -8.58 18.30 6.65
C GLN A 124 -9.77 18.46 5.68
N ARG A 125 -10.42 17.35 5.29
CA ARG A 125 -11.49 17.35 4.27
C ARG A 125 -12.87 16.97 4.80
N GLY A 126 -12.97 16.59 6.06
CA GLY A 126 -14.23 16.18 6.68
C GLY A 126 -14.70 14.81 6.18
N LYS A 127 -16.03 14.63 6.09
CA LYS A 127 -16.69 13.36 5.74
C LYS A 127 -16.66 13.09 4.24
N LEU A 128 -16.60 11.82 3.84
CA LEU A 128 -16.89 11.42 2.46
C LEU A 128 -18.39 11.20 2.24
N PRO A 129 -18.87 11.22 1.00
CA PRO A 129 -20.20 10.71 0.67
C PRO A 129 -20.40 9.28 1.22
N GLY A 130 -21.47 9.08 1.99
CA GLY A 130 -21.78 7.81 2.67
C GLY A 130 -21.27 7.70 4.12
N ASP A 131 -20.41 8.63 4.57
CA ASP A 131 -20.10 8.79 5.99
C ASP A 131 -21.21 9.58 6.71
N THR A 132 -21.28 9.45 8.04
CA THR A 132 -22.26 10.15 8.89
C THR A 132 -21.57 10.80 10.09
N ASP A 133 -22.30 11.54 10.91
CA ASP A 133 -21.77 12.05 12.20
C ASP A 133 -21.33 10.94 13.16
N ARG A 134 -21.82 9.71 12.95
CA ARG A 134 -21.56 8.58 13.86
C ARG A 134 -20.41 7.68 13.40
N HIS A 135 -20.04 7.73 12.12
CA HIS A 135 -19.03 6.81 11.58
C HIS A 135 -18.41 7.29 10.26
N ASP A 136 -17.23 6.74 9.97
CA ASP A 136 -16.46 6.96 8.73
C ASP A 136 -16.43 5.72 7.82
N ASN A 137 -17.50 4.91 7.83
CA ASN A 137 -17.54 3.61 7.18
C ASN A 137 -17.23 3.65 5.67
N ALA A 138 -17.64 4.68 4.94
CA ALA A 138 -17.35 4.78 3.51
C ALA A 138 -15.85 5.01 3.29
N ARG A 139 -15.23 5.90 4.08
CA ARG A 139 -13.77 6.08 4.09
C ARG A 139 -13.05 4.80 4.51
N VAL A 140 -13.46 4.15 5.59
CA VAL A 140 -12.83 2.92 6.09
C VAL A 140 -12.84 1.82 5.02
N LYS A 141 -13.99 1.60 4.36
CA LYS A 141 -14.12 0.63 3.25
C LYS A 141 -13.24 1.00 2.06
N ARG A 142 -13.19 2.29 1.69
CA ARG A 142 -12.31 2.79 0.62
C ARG A 142 -10.84 2.49 0.90
N TYR A 143 -10.37 2.74 2.11
CA TYR A 143 -8.96 2.62 2.46
C TYR A 143 -8.52 1.17 2.72
N VAL A 144 -9.34 0.34 3.39
CA VAL A 144 -9.00 -1.08 3.59
C VAL A 144 -8.85 -1.83 2.26
N ALA A 145 -9.66 -1.47 1.25
CA ALA A 145 -9.58 -2.07 -0.07
C ALA A 145 -8.21 -1.88 -0.75
N LYS A 146 -7.48 -0.80 -0.42
CA LYS A 146 -6.22 -0.44 -1.05
C LYS A 146 -5.05 -1.37 -0.71
N TYR A 147 -5.10 -2.09 0.41
CA TYR A 147 -4.07 -3.06 0.79
C TYR A 147 -4.61 -4.49 0.91
N THR A 148 -5.87 -4.71 0.53
CA THR A 148 -6.53 -6.04 0.60
C THR A 148 -6.99 -6.47 -0.80
N ILE A 149 -8.20 -6.09 -1.20
CA ILE A 149 -8.83 -6.63 -2.42
C ILE A 149 -8.26 -6.03 -3.71
N ASN A 150 -7.89 -4.74 -3.73
CA ASN A 150 -7.40 -4.10 -4.96
C ASN A 150 -6.02 -4.66 -5.40
N PRO A 151 -5.03 -4.85 -4.50
CA PRO A 151 -3.80 -5.56 -4.86
C PRO A 151 -4.06 -6.98 -5.38
N ALA A 152 -5.02 -7.69 -4.78
CA ALA A 152 -5.38 -9.05 -5.19
C ALA A 152 -6.03 -9.08 -6.58
N LEU A 153 -6.87 -8.10 -6.91
CA LEU A 153 -7.47 -7.95 -8.24
C LEU A 153 -6.42 -7.63 -9.29
N ALA A 154 -5.56 -6.64 -9.02
CA ALA A 154 -4.51 -6.21 -9.94
C ALA A 154 -3.55 -7.34 -10.34
N HIS A 155 -3.26 -8.25 -9.41
CA HIS A 155 -2.34 -9.37 -9.62
C HIS A 155 -3.03 -10.71 -9.90
N GLY A 156 -4.36 -10.72 -10.08
CA GLY A 156 -5.10 -11.90 -10.49
C GLY A 156 -5.18 -13.01 -9.44
N VAL A 157 -5.13 -12.65 -8.16
CA VAL A 157 -5.19 -13.56 -7.01
C VAL A 157 -6.43 -13.36 -6.13
N ALA A 158 -7.34 -12.45 -6.52
CA ALA A 158 -8.57 -12.13 -5.79
C ALA A 158 -9.56 -13.31 -5.64
N HIS A 159 -9.37 -14.39 -6.40
CA HIS A 159 -10.14 -15.62 -6.26
C HIS A 159 -9.70 -16.47 -5.07
N GLU A 160 -8.50 -16.25 -4.52
CA GLU A 160 -7.99 -16.94 -3.34
C GLU A 160 -7.93 -16.03 -2.11
N VAL A 161 -7.54 -14.76 -2.27
CA VAL A 161 -7.19 -13.87 -1.14
C VAL A 161 -7.73 -12.46 -1.33
N GLY A 162 -7.51 -11.60 -0.33
CA GLY A 162 -7.75 -10.15 -0.42
C GLY A 162 -9.03 -9.66 0.26
N SER A 163 -9.84 -10.55 0.84
CA SER A 163 -11.06 -10.19 1.57
C SER A 163 -11.58 -11.36 2.41
N ILE A 164 -12.47 -11.05 3.35
CA ILE A 164 -13.20 -12.05 4.13
C ILE A 164 -14.50 -12.36 3.37
N GLU A 165 -14.42 -13.34 2.49
CA GLU A 165 -15.53 -13.84 1.67
C GLU A 165 -15.50 -15.37 1.68
N GLU A 166 -16.67 -15.99 1.62
CA GLU A 166 -16.78 -17.45 1.58
C GLU A 166 -16.01 -18.04 0.40
N GLY A 167 -15.35 -19.18 0.62
CA GLY A 167 -14.52 -19.86 -0.38
C GLY A 167 -13.09 -19.32 -0.53
N LYS A 168 -12.76 -18.15 0.05
CA LYS A 168 -11.38 -17.63 0.03
C LYS A 168 -10.51 -18.23 1.14
N TRP A 169 -9.20 -18.16 0.93
CA TRP A 169 -8.17 -18.63 1.85
C TRP A 169 -8.28 -17.89 3.19
N ALA A 170 -8.25 -18.62 4.30
CA ALA A 170 -8.45 -18.09 5.65
C ALA A 170 -7.19 -17.37 6.20
N ASP A 171 -6.76 -16.31 5.52
CA ASP A 171 -5.76 -15.35 5.98
C ASP A 171 -6.43 -14.21 6.71
N LEU A 172 -6.37 -14.26 8.04
CA LEU A 172 -7.10 -13.34 8.92
C LEU A 172 -6.14 -12.68 9.89
N VAL A 173 -6.41 -11.41 10.20
CA VAL A 173 -5.65 -10.66 11.20
C VAL A 173 -6.59 -10.13 12.25
N LEU A 174 -6.34 -10.47 13.52
CA LEU A 174 -7.16 -10.02 14.64
C LEU A 174 -6.48 -8.85 15.32
N TRP A 175 -7.28 -7.81 15.58
CA TRP A 175 -6.82 -6.56 16.17
C TRP A 175 -7.58 -6.28 17.45
N LYS A 176 -6.86 -5.84 18.48
CA LYS A 176 -7.49 -5.08 19.57
C LYS A 176 -7.78 -3.67 19.04
N PRO A 177 -8.96 -3.08 19.25
CA PRO A 177 -9.29 -1.75 18.73
C PRO A 177 -8.24 -0.68 19.05
N GLY A 178 -7.69 -0.67 20.27
CA GLY A 178 -6.64 0.27 20.68
C GLY A 178 -5.30 0.15 19.93
N PHE A 179 -5.08 -0.92 19.17
CA PHE A 179 -3.87 -1.20 18.38
C PHE A 179 -4.15 -1.43 16.89
N PHE A 180 -5.39 -1.19 16.45
CA PHE A 180 -5.80 -1.39 15.06
C PHE A 180 -4.88 -0.64 14.10
N GLY A 181 -4.41 -1.33 13.06
CA GLY A 181 -3.50 -0.78 12.05
C GLY A 181 -2.03 -0.67 12.47
N VAL A 182 -1.70 -0.95 13.73
CA VAL A 182 -0.35 -0.79 14.30
C VAL A 182 0.28 -2.11 14.72
N LYS A 183 -0.35 -2.79 15.70
CA LYS A 183 0.17 -4.04 16.27
C LYS A 183 -0.96 -5.09 16.41
N PRO A 184 -1.09 -6.05 15.48
CA PRO A 184 -2.13 -7.08 15.57
C PRO A 184 -1.90 -8.01 16.77
N SER A 185 -2.98 -8.64 17.27
CA SER A 185 -2.86 -9.64 18.34
C SER A 185 -2.52 -11.03 17.78
N LEU A 186 -3.14 -11.41 16.66
CA LEU A 186 -2.98 -12.70 16.01
C LEU A 186 -2.96 -12.53 14.50
N ILE A 187 -2.10 -13.30 13.83
CA ILE A 187 -2.02 -13.40 12.37
C ILE A 187 -2.23 -14.87 12.01
N LEU A 188 -3.31 -15.14 11.28
CA LEU A 188 -3.65 -16.47 10.78
C LEU A 188 -3.26 -16.56 9.31
N LYS A 189 -2.70 -17.70 8.95
CA LYS A 189 -2.40 -18.09 7.57
C LYS A 189 -3.13 -19.40 7.30
N GLY A 190 -4.02 -19.46 6.32
CA GLY A 190 -4.79 -20.66 5.97
C GLY A 190 -5.46 -21.35 7.17
N GLY A 191 -6.03 -20.55 8.10
CA GLY A 191 -6.69 -21.06 9.31
C GLY A 191 -5.76 -21.42 10.48
N PHE A 192 -4.44 -21.38 10.32
CA PHE A 192 -3.46 -21.63 11.40
C PHE A 192 -2.85 -20.32 11.90
N ILE A 193 -2.65 -20.20 13.22
CA ILE A 193 -1.92 -19.04 13.77
C ILE A 193 -0.46 -19.14 13.33
N ALA A 194 -0.02 -18.19 12.53
CA ALA A 194 1.35 -18.09 12.02
C ALA A 194 2.24 -17.22 12.92
N ALA A 195 1.67 -16.17 13.52
CA ALA A 195 2.36 -15.31 14.48
C ALA A 195 1.38 -14.69 15.49
N ALA A 196 1.87 -14.40 16.69
CA ALA A 196 1.10 -13.79 17.75
C ALA A 196 1.98 -12.92 18.66
N ALA A 197 1.39 -11.94 19.34
CA ALA A 197 2.02 -11.27 20.47
C ALA A 197 2.00 -12.21 21.69
N MET A 198 3.17 -12.63 22.16
CA MET A 198 3.30 -13.70 23.17
C MET A 198 4.30 -13.33 24.25
N GLY A 199 3.91 -13.53 25.51
CA GLY A 199 4.70 -13.27 26.72
C GLY A 199 5.84 -14.25 26.97
N ASP A 200 6.31 -14.30 28.21
CA ASP A 200 7.33 -15.27 28.66
C ASP A 200 6.81 -16.72 28.51
N PRO A 201 7.50 -17.59 27.75
CA PRO A 201 7.11 -18.99 27.58
C PRO A 201 7.15 -19.84 28.86
N ASN A 202 7.88 -19.41 29.89
CA ASN A 202 7.96 -20.14 31.17
C ASN A 202 6.97 -19.61 32.23
N ALA A 203 6.21 -18.55 31.91
CA ALA A 203 5.21 -18.03 32.83
C ALA A 203 3.99 -18.97 32.94
N SER A 204 3.21 -18.81 34.01
CA SER A 204 2.03 -19.64 34.26
C SER A 204 0.87 -19.40 33.27
N ILE A 205 0.87 -18.27 32.55
CA ILE A 205 -0.13 -17.85 31.56
C ILE A 205 0.57 -17.05 30.43
N PRO A 206 -0.02 -16.81 29.25
CA PRO A 206 0.72 -16.29 28.08
C PRO A 206 0.94 -14.76 28.03
N THR A 207 0.45 -14.02 29.03
CA THR A 207 0.43 -12.56 29.08
C THR A 207 1.54 -11.85 29.89
N PRO A 208 2.29 -12.50 30.81
CA PRO A 208 3.39 -11.87 31.52
C PRO A 208 4.49 -11.42 30.58
N GLN A 209 5.11 -10.30 30.93
CA GLN A 209 6.16 -9.68 30.13
C GLN A 209 7.43 -10.55 30.10
N PRO A 210 8.25 -10.46 29.02
CA PRO A 210 8.10 -9.56 27.88
C PRO A 210 7.19 -10.12 26.77
N VAL A 211 6.23 -9.30 26.33
CA VAL A 211 5.34 -9.60 25.20
C VAL A 211 5.92 -9.01 23.91
N HIS A 212 6.26 -9.88 22.96
CA HIS A 212 6.67 -9.49 21.62
C HIS A 212 6.13 -10.48 20.58
N TYR A 213 6.24 -10.15 19.28
CA TYR A 213 5.83 -11.09 18.24
C TYR A 213 6.73 -12.31 18.24
N ARG A 214 6.09 -13.48 18.17
CA ARG A 214 6.76 -14.77 18.04
C ARG A 214 6.09 -15.56 16.90
N PRO A 215 6.86 -16.29 16.08
CA PRO A 215 6.30 -17.28 15.19
C PRO A 215 5.54 -18.35 15.99
N MET A 216 4.42 -18.81 15.44
CA MET A 216 3.55 -19.82 16.04
C MET A 216 3.53 -21.08 15.16
N PHE A 217 2.80 -22.12 15.55
CA PHE A 217 2.81 -23.42 14.85
C PHE A 217 2.56 -23.34 13.34
N GLY A 218 1.74 -22.39 12.87
CA GLY A 218 1.49 -22.19 11.44
C GLY A 218 2.71 -21.74 10.62
N ALA A 219 3.80 -21.31 11.28
CA ALA A 219 5.06 -20.92 10.66
C ALA A 219 6.11 -22.04 10.61
N PHE A 220 5.80 -23.26 11.06
CA PHE A 220 6.78 -24.34 11.17
C PHE A 220 6.38 -25.60 10.41
N GLY A 221 7.40 -26.34 9.95
CA GLY A 221 7.27 -27.68 9.37
C GLY A 221 6.20 -27.81 8.28
N GLY A 222 5.47 -28.92 8.31
CA GLY A 222 4.39 -29.19 7.35
C GLY A 222 3.16 -28.27 7.49
N ALA A 223 3.00 -27.58 8.62
CA ALA A 223 1.90 -26.62 8.79
C ALA A 223 2.12 -25.40 7.89
N LEU A 224 3.35 -24.88 7.81
CA LEU A 224 3.71 -23.77 6.92
C LEU A 224 3.36 -24.06 5.46
N SER A 225 3.70 -25.25 4.97
CA SER A 225 3.45 -25.60 3.57
C SER A 225 1.97 -25.76 3.27
N ARG A 226 1.20 -26.40 4.17
CA ARG A 226 -0.25 -26.63 4.00
C ARG A 226 -1.09 -25.37 4.19
N SER A 227 -0.61 -24.41 4.96
CA SER A 227 -1.34 -23.17 5.25
C SER A 227 -1.03 -22.03 4.27
N SER A 228 -0.02 -22.21 3.40
CA SER A 228 0.48 -21.18 2.50
C SER A 228 0.26 -21.51 1.03
N LEU A 229 0.15 -20.45 0.24
CA LEU A 229 0.03 -20.52 -1.22
C LEU A 229 1.34 -20.06 -1.87
N THR A 230 1.65 -20.63 -3.03
CA THR A 230 2.60 -20.08 -4.00
C THR A 230 1.84 -19.77 -5.28
N PHE A 231 1.79 -18.49 -5.65
CA PHE A 231 1.18 -18.04 -6.89
C PHE A 231 2.16 -18.16 -8.06
N MET A 232 1.72 -18.72 -9.18
CA MET A 232 2.53 -18.95 -10.38
C MET A 232 1.74 -18.56 -11.64
N SER A 233 2.43 -18.37 -12.77
CA SER A 233 1.76 -18.24 -14.07
C SER A 233 1.18 -19.58 -14.53
N GLN A 234 0.12 -19.57 -15.34
CA GLN A 234 -0.43 -20.80 -15.93
C GLN A 234 0.63 -21.58 -16.70
N ALA A 235 1.50 -20.88 -17.45
CA ALA A 235 2.55 -21.52 -18.23
C ALA A 235 3.53 -22.31 -17.33
N ALA A 236 3.92 -21.75 -16.18
CA ALA A 236 4.82 -22.40 -15.23
C ALA A 236 4.17 -23.64 -14.57
N ILE A 237 2.86 -23.57 -14.30
CA ILE A 237 2.10 -24.72 -13.78
C ILE A 237 1.99 -25.81 -14.83
N SER A 238 1.60 -25.47 -16.07
CA SER A 238 1.48 -26.41 -17.19
C SER A 238 2.81 -27.07 -17.56
N ALA A 239 3.93 -26.36 -17.40
CA ALA A 239 5.27 -26.91 -17.60
C ALA A 239 5.76 -27.80 -16.44
N GLY A 240 4.96 -28.01 -15.39
CA GLY A 240 5.32 -28.89 -14.27
C GLY A 240 6.43 -28.35 -13.38
N LEU A 241 6.73 -27.05 -13.40
CA LEU A 241 7.88 -26.48 -12.69
C LEU A 241 7.78 -26.65 -11.17
N HIS A 242 6.57 -26.65 -10.63
CA HIS A 242 6.36 -26.85 -9.20
C HIS A 242 6.73 -28.26 -8.74
N GLN A 243 6.47 -29.30 -9.56
CA GLN A 243 6.97 -30.65 -9.31
C GLN A 243 8.49 -30.72 -9.48
N GLN A 244 9.02 -30.13 -10.55
CA GLN A 244 10.46 -30.12 -10.83
C GLN A 244 11.27 -29.49 -9.69
N TYR A 245 10.77 -28.39 -9.10
CA TYR A 245 11.40 -27.72 -7.97
C TYR A 245 11.02 -28.33 -6.61
N GLY A 246 10.17 -29.36 -6.59
CA GLY A 246 9.75 -30.02 -5.35
C GLY A 246 8.98 -29.10 -4.38
N LEU A 247 8.27 -28.09 -4.91
CA LEU A 247 7.55 -27.12 -4.09
C LEU A 247 6.49 -27.81 -3.24
N LYS A 248 6.45 -27.46 -1.94
CA LYS A 248 5.55 -28.11 -0.96
C LYS A 248 4.29 -27.31 -0.64
N LYS A 249 4.28 -26.01 -0.94
CA LYS A 249 3.12 -25.14 -0.75
C LYS A 249 2.04 -25.44 -1.79
N GLN A 250 0.80 -25.12 -1.49
CA GLN A 250 -0.28 -25.23 -2.47
C GLN A 250 -0.03 -24.23 -3.60
N ILE A 251 -0.07 -24.71 -4.85
CA ILE A 251 0.22 -23.91 -6.03
C ILE A 251 -1.08 -23.36 -6.61
N VAL A 252 -1.10 -22.07 -6.92
CA VAL A 252 -2.28 -21.40 -7.49
C VAL A 252 -1.87 -20.60 -8.73
N GLY A 253 -2.62 -20.74 -9.82
CA GLY A 253 -2.40 -19.98 -11.05
C GLY A 253 -3.05 -18.59 -11.01
N VAL A 254 -2.27 -17.52 -11.23
CA VAL A 254 -2.79 -16.14 -11.31
C VAL A 254 -3.66 -15.93 -12.53
N LYS A 255 -4.87 -15.36 -12.42
CA LYS A 255 -5.79 -15.22 -13.58
C LYS A 255 -6.48 -13.86 -13.60
N GLY A 256 -6.86 -13.38 -14.79
CA GLY A 256 -7.58 -12.11 -14.95
C GLY A 256 -6.70 -10.85 -14.96
N CYS A 257 -5.37 -10.97 -14.94
CA CYS A 257 -4.44 -9.83 -14.90
C CYS A 257 -4.46 -8.94 -16.18
N ARG A 258 -5.15 -9.37 -17.24
CA ARG A 258 -5.25 -8.64 -18.52
C ARG A 258 -6.59 -7.94 -18.72
N THR A 259 -7.62 -8.40 -18.02
CA THR A 259 -9.01 -7.91 -18.17
C THR A 259 -9.34 -6.85 -17.13
N VAL A 260 -8.73 -6.93 -15.94
CA VAL A 260 -8.93 -5.94 -14.87
C VAL A 260 -8.58 -4.51 -15.34
N LYS A 261 -9.42 -3.55 -14.97
CA LYS A 261 -9.35 -2.11 -15.28
C LYS A 261 -9.53 -1.27 -14.01
N LYS A 262 -9.34 0.04 -14.15
CA LYS A 262 -9.55 1.00 -13.06
C LYS A 262 -10.97 0.93 -12.47
N THR A 263 -11.98 0.66 -13.29
CA THR A 263 -13.38 0.50 -12.87
C THR A 263 -13.61 -0.68 -11.93
N ASP A 264 -12.72 -1.68 -11.95
CA ASP A 264 -12.82 -2.86 -11.09
C ASP A 264 -12.20 -2.63 -9.70
N MET A 265 -11.51 -1.50 -9.50
CA MET A 265 -10.87 -1.17 -8.22
C MET A 265 -11.94 -0.76 -7.20
N VAL A 266 -12.21 -1.67 -6.26
CA VAL A 266 -13.27 -1.57 -5.26
C VAL A 266 -13.12 -0.26 -4.48
N HIS A 267 -14.18 0.57 -4.53
CA HIS A 267 -14.27 1.92 -3.94
C HIS A 267 -13.22 2.94 -4.40
N ASN A 268 -12.39 2.59 -5.39
CA ASN A 268 -11.24 3.37 -5.84
C ASN A 268 -11.12 3.41 -7.37
N ALA A 269 -12.25 3.65 -8.04
CA ALA A 269 -12.39 3.64 -9.48
C ALA A 269 -12.44 5.04 -10.12
N TYR A 270 -12.21 6.11 -9.35
CA TYR A 270 -12.32 7.47 -9.86
C TYR A 270 -11.20 7.76 -10.88
N MET A 271 -11.57 8.36 -12.01
CA MET A 271 -10.69 8.66 -13.14
C MET A 271 -10.82 10.15 -13.49
N PRO A 272 -10.18 11.04 -12.69
CA PRO A 272 -10.18 12.47 -12.97
C PRO A 272 -9.44 12.80 -14.27
N VAL A 273 -9.82 13.92 -14.89
CA VAL A 273 -8.95 14.60 -15.87
C VAL A 273 -7.83 15.27 -15.09
N MET A 274 -6.60 14.79 -15.28
CA MET A 274 -5.42 15.26 -14.56
C MET A 274 -4.67 16.33 -15.35
N GLU A 275 -4.33 17.42 -14.67
CA GLU A 275 -3.46 18.48 -15.18
C GLU A 275 -2.31 18.68 -14.19
N ILE A 276 -1.08 18.72 -14.69
CA ILE A 276 0.11 18.98 -13.89
C ILE A 276 0.94 20.00 -14.66
N ASP A 277 1.14 21.15 -14.04
CA ASP A 277 1.90 22.26 -14.61
C ASP A 277 3.39 21.92 -14.64
N ALA A 278 4.04 22.14 -15.79
CA ALA A 278 5.41 21.69 -16.00
C ALA A 278 6.46 22.55 -15.28
N GLN A 279 6.10 23.77 -14.85
CA GLN A 279 7.01 24.71 -14.19
C GLN A 279 6.77 24.79 -12.69
N THR A 280 5.51 24.78 -12.28
CA THR A 280 5.08 24.96 -10.87
C THR A 280 4.71 23.66 -10.18
N TYR A 281 4.57 22.56 -10.94
CA TYR A 281 4.15 21.23 -10.47
C TYR A 281 2.77 21.17 -9.82
N GLN A 282 1.99 22.25 -9.90
CA GLN A 282 0.63 22.30 -9.40
C GLN A 282 -0.21 21.21 -10.05
N VAL A 283 -0.87 20.42 -9.20
CA VAL A 283 -1.71 19.31 -9.63
C VAL A 283 -3.17 19.72 -9.56
N ARG A 284 -3.92 19.49 -10.64
CA ARG A 284 -5.36 19.64 -10.68
C ARG A 284 -6.03 18.34 -11.11
N ALA A 285 -7.18 18.06 -10.53
CA ALA A 285 -8.10 17.01 -10.96
C ALA A 285 -9.45 17.63 -11.27
N ASP A 286 -9.96 17.43 -12.48
CA ASP A 286 -11.19 18.05 -12.98
C ASP A 286 -11.20 19.58 -12.77
N GLY A 287 -10.05 20.21 -13.04
CA GLY A 287 -9.80 21.65 -12.85
C GLY A 287 -9.57 22.11 -11.41
N GLN A 288 -9.80 21.27 -10.40
CA GLN A 288 -9.64 21.61 -8.98
C GLN A 288 -8.20 21.41 -8.52
N LEU A 289 -7.60 22.45 -7.93
CA LEU A 289 -6.25 22.38 -7.35
C LEU A 289 -6.23 21.41 -6.17
N LEU A 290 -5.31 20.44 -6.23
CA LEU A 290 -5.11 19.44 -5.19
C LEU A 290 -3.92 19.82 -4.33
N THR A 291 -4.18 20.43 -3.18
CA THR A 291 -3.15 20.76 -2.19
C THR A 291 -3.66 20.52 -0.78
N CYS A 292 -2.75 20.14 0.12
CA CYS A 292 -3.06 19.91 1.52
C CYS A 292 -1.86 20.26 2.41
N GLU A 293 -2.15 20.70 3.64
CA GLU A 293 -1.09 21.05 4.59
C GLU A 293 -0.37 19.80 5.11
N PRO A 294 0.95 19.87 5.34
CA PRO A 294 1.69 18.76 5.96
C PRO A 294 1.20 18.54 7.39
N ALA A 295 1.02 17.27 7.78
CA ALA A 295 0.73 16.95 9.17
C ALA A 295 1.97 17.16 10.06
N THR A 296 1.80 17.82 11.20
CA THR A 296 2.86 18.04 12.21
C THR A 296 2.98 16.88 13.20
N SER A 297 1.93 16.06 13.33
CA SER A 297 1.91 14.83 14.12
C SER A 297 0.96 13.83 13.49
N LEU A 298 1.15 12.54 13.79
CA LEU A 298 0.31 11.46 13.29
C LEU A 298 -0.16 10.55 14.43
N PRO A 299 -1.37 9.97 14.34
CA PRO A 299 -1.73 8.82 15.16
C PRO A 299 -0.85 7.64 14.75
N MET A 300 -0.96 6.54 15.49
CA MET A 300 -0.25 5.30 15.14
C MET A 300 1.27 5.47 15.06
N ALA A 301 1.84 6.38 15.85
CA ALA A 301 3.28 6.68 15.86
C ALA A 301 3.86 6.55 17.29
N GLN A 302 4.43 7.62 17.85
CA GLN A 302 5.16 7.67 19.14
C GLN A 302 4.50 6.93 20.31
N ARG A 303 3.16 6.87 20.37
CA ARG A 303 2.43 6.16 21.44
C ARG A 303 2.71 4.65 21.47
N TYR A 304 3.04 4.04 20.33
CA TYR A 304 3.01 2.59 20.17
C TYR A 304 4.37 1.94 19.97
N PHE A 305 5.38 2.71 19.58
CA PHE A 305 6.69 2.19 19.22
C PHE A 305 7.74 2.60 20.26
N LEU A 306 8.66 1.68 20.55
CA LEU A 306 9.78 1.96 21.44
C LEU A 306 10.83 2.85 20.77
N PHE A 307 10.91 2.76 19.43
CA PHE A 307 11.75 3.55 18.52
C PHE A 307 10.95 3.89 17.27
#